data_AF-A0A5C9EUL3-F1
#
_entry.id   AF-A0A5C9EUL3-F1
#
_cell.length_a   1.000
_cell.length_b   1.000
_cell.length_c   1.000
_cell.angle_alpha   90.00
_cell.angle_beta   90.00
_cell.angle_gamma   90.00
#
_symmetry.space_group_name_H-M   'P 1'
#
loop_
_entity.id
_entity.type
_entity.pdbx_description
1 polymer ?
#
loop_
_entity_poly.entity_id
_entity_poly.type
_entity_poly.pdbx_seq_one_letter_code
_entity_poly.pdbx_strand_id
1 'polypeptide(L)'
;MSEITVKGRVVGKSMQYTSDKNYIVFPLQITEEVEFNLDEEVIKLNQLEFLLIVCPFLCWVSKEHILSITGIIEQGEGFFYMIPSKVFSNFWKFTFTKKFDESLP
;
A
#
# COMPACT_ATOMS: atom_id res chain seq x y z
N MET A 1 -11.94 1.73 -10.63
CA MET A 1 -11.74 1.16 -9.28
C MET A 1 -11.90 2.26 -8.23
N SER A 2 -12.58 1.98 -7.13
CA SER A 2 -12.72 2.87 -5.98
C SER A 2 -11.52 2.75 -5.04
N GLU A 3 -11.10 3.85 -4.42
CA GLU A 3 -10.07 3.79 -3.37
C GLU A 3 -10.61 3.09 -2.12
N ILE A 4 -9.73 2.35 -1.45
CA ILE A 4 -10.02 1.73 -0.16
C ILE A 4 -8.99 2.16 0.87
N THR A 5 -9.34 2.05 2.15
CA THR A 5 -8.42 2.34 3.26
C THR A 5 -8.12 1.07 4.03
N VAL A 6 -6.84 0.77 4.18
CA VAL A 6 -6.33 -0.37 4.98
C VAL A 6 -5.54 0.15 6.16
N LYS A 7 -5.63 -0.54 7.30
CA LYS A 7 -4.72 -0.34 8.43
C LYS A 7 -3.81 -1.55 8.58
N GLY A 8 -2.53 -1.29 8.80
CA GLY A 8 -1.58 -2.37 8.97
C GLY A 8 -0.26 -1.95 9.60
N ARG A 9 0.56 -2.96 9.88
CA ARG A 9 1.88 -2.86 10.50
C ARG A 9 2.95 -3.18 9.47
N VAL A 10 3.98 -2.35 9.36
CA VAL A 10 5.12 -2.62 8.49
C VAL A 10 5.95 -3.77 9.11
N VAL A 11 6.05 -4.90 8.43
CA VAL A 11 6.68 -6.12 8.99
C VAL A 11 8.08 -6.40 8.43
N GLY A 12 8.46 -5.75 7.34
CA GLY A 12 9.72 -5.98 6.64
C GLY A 12 10.52 -4.72 6.43
N LYS A 13 11.71 -4.88 5.84
CA LYS A 13 12.51 -3.74 5.38
C LYS A 13 11.83 -3.11 4.17
N SER A 14 11.80 -1.79 4.13
CA SER A 14 11.47 -1.06 2.92
C SER A 14 12.59 -1.22 1.89
N MET A 15 12.20 -1.41 0.64
CA MET A 15 13.11 -1.45 -0.50
C MET A 15 12.88 -0.19 -1.31
N GLN A 16 13.92 0.60 -1.52
CA GLN A 16 13.87 1.77 -2.38
C GLN A 16 14.34 1.38 -3.77
N TYR A 17 13.53 1.69 -4.77
CA TYR A 17 13.87 1.51 -6.17
C TYR A 17 14.03 2.88 -6.81
N THR A 18 15.21 3.09 -7.38
CA THR A 18 15.57 4.30 -8.12
C THR A 18 15.67 3.92 -9.61
N SER A 19 14.53 3.84 -10.31
CA SER A 19 14.52 3.92 -11.78
C SER A 19 14.08 5.33 -12.19
N ASP A 20 13.69 5.55 -13.45
CA ASP A 20 13.13 6.83 -13.94
C ASP A 20 11.99 7.38 -13.05
N LYS A 21 11.39 6.54 -12.19
CA LYS A 21 10.52 6.91 -11.07
C LYS A 21 11.13 6.39 -9.76
N ASN A 22 11.28 7.26 -8.77
CA ASN A 22 11.70 6.86 -7.41
C ASN A 22 10.48 6.35 -6.62
N TYR A 23 10.48 5.08 -6.21
CA TYR A 23 9.42 4.52 -5.38
C TYR A 23 9.98 3.65 -4.25
N ILE A 24 9.18 3.50 -3.19
CA ILE A 24 9.49 2.66 -2.04
C ILE A 24 8.47 1.54 -1.98
N VAL A 25 8.95 0.31 -1.87
CA VAL A 25 8.13 -0.87 -1.68
C VAL A 25 8.30 -1.39 -0.26
N PHE A 26 7.21 -1.70 0.43
CA PHE A 26 7.28 -2.32 1.75
C PHE A 26 6.08 -3.25 2.02
N PRO A 27 6.29 -4.37 2.74
CA PRO A 27 5.20 -5.26 3.13
C PRO A 27 4.45 -4.69 4.34
N LEU A 28 3.13 -4.61 4.21
CA LEU A 28 2.20 -4.23 5.27
C LEU A 28 1.40 -5.45 5.69
N GLN A 29 1.47 -5.80 6.97
CA GLN A 29 0.58 -6.80 7.56
C GLN A 29 -0.73 -6.13 7.99
N ILE A 30 -1.84 -6.59 7.46
CA ILE A 30 -3.17 -6.04 7.76
C ILE A 30 -3.54 -6.30 9.22
N THR A 31 -3.99 -5.25 9.92
CA THR A 31 -4.38 -5.32 11.34
C THR A 31 -5.89 -5.27 11.55
N GLU A 32 -6.65 -4.90 10.51
CA GLU A 32 -8.12 -4.79 10.52
C GLU A 32 -8.65 -5.43 9.24
N GLU A 33 -9.72 -6.24 9.34
CA GLU A 33 -10.37 -6.83 8.17
C GLU A 33 -10.83 -5.73 7.21
N VAL A 34 -10.61 -5.94 5.91
CA VAL A 34 -11.09 -5.04 4.87
C VAL A 34 -11.75 -5.85 3.76
N GLU A 35 -12.88 -5.34 3.28
CA GLU A 35 -13.62 -5.91 2.15
C GLU A 35 -13.65 -4.89 1.03
N PHE A 36 -13.35 -5.34 -0.19
CA PHE A 36 -13.36 -4.49 -1.38
C PHE A 36 -13.74 -5.29 -2.63
N ASN A 37 -14.19 -4.56 -3.65
CA ASN A 37 -14.53 -5.14 -4.95
C ASN A 37 -13.35 -5.00 -5.91
N LEU A 38 -12.93 -6.12 -6.50
CA LEU A 38 -11.95 -6.18 -7.58
C LEU A 38 -12.59 -6.94 -8.75
N ASP A 39 -12.74 -6.29 -9.90
CA ASP A 39 -13.29 -6.89 -11.12
C ASP A 39 -14.58 -7.71 -10.92
N GLU A 40 -15.54 -7.12 -10.20
CA GLU A 40 -16.85 -7.71 -9.85
C GLU A 40 -16.82 -8.84 -8.80
N GLU A 41 -15.64 -9.19 -8.30
CA GLU A 41 -15.46 -10.11 -7.18
C GLU A 41 -15.27 -9.37 -5.84
N VAL A 42 -15.90 -9.87 -4.79
CA VAL A 42 -15.72 -9.37 -3.42
C VAL A 42 -14.51 -10.06 -2.80
N ILE A 43 -13.44 -9.31 -2.58
CA ILE A 43 -12.23 -9.78 -1.91
C ILE A 43 -12.27 -9.34 -0.44
N LYS A 44 -11.97 -10.27 0.46
CA LYS A 44 -11.81 -10.02 1.89
C LYS A 44 -10.35 -10.25 2.26
N LEU A 45 -9.68 -9.21 2.75
CA LEU A 45 -8.36 -9.37 3.37
C LEU A 45 -8.53 -9.48 4.88
N ASN A 46 -8.06 -10.59 5.42
CA ASN A 46 -8.15 -10.91 6.84
C ASN A 46 -7.00 -10.25 7.63
N GLN A 47 -7.18 -10.21 8.95
CA GLN A 47 -6.07 -9.88 9.85
C GLN A 47 -4.91 -10.84 9.62
N LEU A 48 -3.68 -10.31 9.66
CA LEU A 48 -2.41 -11.01 9.44
C LEU A 48 -2.03 -11.30 7.98
N GLU A 49 -2.92 -11.07 7.01
CA GLU A 49 -2.54 -11.13 5.60
C GLU A 49 -1.59 -9.99 5.21
N PHE A 50 -0.82 -10.21 4.15
CA PHE A 50 0.20 -9.27 3.70
C PHE A 50 -0.25 -8.57 2.43
N LEU A 51 -0.07 -7.26 2.41
CA LEU A 51 -0.27 -6.39 1.27
C LEU A 51 1.04 -5.69 0.94
N LEU A 52 1.46 -5.74 -0.31
CA LEU A 52 2.65 -5.02 -0.76
C LEU A 52 2.29 -3.56 -1.03
N ILE A 53 2.93 -2.60 -0.38
CA ILE A 53 2.67 -1.17 -0.65
C ILE A 53 3.73 -0.65 -1.61
N VAL A 54 3.29 -0.08 -2.73
CA VAL A 54 4.15 0.54 -3.74
C VAL A 54 3.98 2.05 -3.66
N CYS A 55 4.77 2.69 -2.80
CA CYS A 55 4.67 4.13 -2.54
C CYS A 55 5.46 4.95 -3.57
N PRO A 56 4.81 5.83 -4.37
CA PRO A 56 5.47 6.64 -5.41
C PRO A 56 6.45 7.71 -4.91
N PHE A 57 6.62 7.83 -3.60
CA PHE A 57 7.39 8.89 -2.97
C PHE A 57 8.15 8.38 -1.76
N LEU A 58 9.22 9.10 -1.41
CA LEU A 58 9.97 8.88 -0.18
C LEU A 58 9.09 9.14 1.04
N CYS A 59 8.60 8.07 1.66
CA CYS A 59 8.00 8.07 2.99
C CYS A 59 8.97 7.36 3.95
N TRP A 60 9.28 7.99 5.08
CA TRP A 60 10.11 7.37 6.12
C TRP A 60 9.27 6.34 6.88
N VAL A 61 9.25 5.11 6.36
CA VAL A 61 8.62 3.95 6.99
C VAL A 61 9.67 3.06 7.63
N SER A 62 9.43 2.66 8.86
CA SER A 62 10.27 1.72 9.60
C SER A 62 9.46 0.49 10.00
N LYS A 63 10.16 -0.61 10.32
CA LYS A 63 9.51 -1.81 10.85
C LYS A 63 8.71 -1.46 12.09
N GLU A 64 7.57 -2.12 12.27
CA GLU A 64 6.64 -1.92 13.38
C GLU A 64 5.80 -0.63 13.32
N HIS A 65 5.99 0.24 12.33
CA HIS A 65 5.08 1.37 12.12
C HIS A 65 3.67 0.86 11.81
N ILE A 66 2.68 1.39 12.52
CA ILE A 66 1.26 1.23 12.20
C ILE A 66 0.86 2.37 11.28
N LEU A 67 0.31 2.01 10.12
CA LEU A 67 -0.08 2.94 9.06
C LEU A 67 -1.55 2.72 8.69
N SER A 68 -2.23 3.82 8.38
CA SER A 68 -3.50 3.81 7.65
C SER A 68 -3.23 4.31 6.24
N ILE A 69 -3.50 3.47 5.24
CA ILE A 69 -3.16 3.71 3.85
C ILE A 69 -4.43 3.70 3.02
N THR A 70 -4.68 4.78 2.29
CA THR A 70 -5.76 4.86 1.30
C THR A 70 -5.16 4.74 -0.09
N GLY A 71 -5.73 3.90 -0.94
CA GLY A 71 -5.22 3.69 -2.29
C GLY A 71 -6.06 2.71 -3.10
N ILE A 72 -5.54 2.34 -4.26
CA ILE A 72 -6.12 1.32 -5.14
C ILE A 72 -5.37 0.02 -4.87
N ILE A 73 -6.11 -1.07 -4.61
CA ILE A 73 -5.54 -2.42 -4.57
C ILE A 73 -5.62 -3.03 -5.96
N GLU A 74 -4.52 -3.65 -6.37
CA GLU A 74 -4.39 -4.41 -7.61
C GLU A 74 -3.83 -5.80 -7.28
N GLN A 75 -4.05 -6.75 -8.19
CA GLN A 75 -3.59 -8.13 -8.06
C GLN A 75 -2.43 -8.39 -9.03
N GLY A 76 -1.28 -8.77 -8.48
CA GLY A 76 -0.15 -9.30 -9.23
C GLY A 76 -0.18 -10.83 -9.29
N GLU A 77 0.88 -11.44 -9.82
CA GLU A 77 1.03 -12.91 -9.85
C GLU A 77 1.19 -13.48 -8.42
N GLY A 78 0.07 -13.87 -7.81
CA GLY A 78 0.04 -14.52 -6.50
C GLY A 78 0.14 -13.60 -5.27
N PHE A 79 0.02 -12.29 -5.45
CA PHE A 79 0.01 -11.32 -4.34
C PHE A 79 -0.88 -10.11 -4.65
N PHE A 80 -1.37 -9.46 -3.62
CA PHE A 80 -2.02 -8.15 -3.73
C PHE A 80 -1.00 -7.03 -3.45
N TYR A 81 -1.13 -5.94 -4.19
CA TYR A 81 -0.40 -4.71 -3.91
C TYR A 81 -1.32 -3.50 -3.89
N MET A 82 -0.89 -2.44 -3.21
CA MET A 82 -1.60 -1.18 -3.15
C MET A 82 -0.72 -0.03 -3.59
N ILE A 83 -1.26 0.79 -4.48
CA ILE A 83 -0.70 2.10 -4.83
C ILE A 83 -1.41 3.15 -3.96
N PRO A 84 -0.71 3.78 -3.01
CA PRO A 84 -1.34 4.70 -2.07
C PRO A 84 -1.59 6.08 -2.69
N SER A 85 -2.77 6.64 -2.43
CA SER A 85 -3.07 8.06 -2.59
C SER A 85 -2.90 8.84 -1.27
N LYS A 86 -2.97 8.16 -0.12
CA LYS A 86 -2.71 8.74 1.21
C LYS A 86 -2.04 7.74 2.13
N VAL A 87 -1.07 8.17 2.92
CA VAL A 87 -0.46 7.37 3.98
C VAL A 87 -0.44 8.19 5.27
N PHE A 88 -1.00 7.62 6.32
CA PHE A 88 -1.06 8.20 7.65
C PHE A 88 -0.32 7.30 8.63
N SER A 89 0.51 7.92 9.48
CA SER A 89 1.11 7.32 10.66
C SER A 89 0.71 8.13 11.89
N ASN A 90 0.86 7.57 13.08
CA ASN A 90 0.68 8.30 14.33
C ASN A 90 1.64 9.50 14.49
N PHE A 91 2.74 9.55 13.72
CA PHE A 91 3.76 10.60 13.80
C PHE A 91 3.72 11.62 12.65
N TRP A 92 3.16 11.25 11.50
CA TRP A 92 3.17 12.09 10.30
C TRP A 92 2.05 11.69 9.33
N LYS A 93 1.72 12.59 8.42
CA LYS A 93 0.69 12.41 7.38
C LYS A 93 1.24 12.84 6.03
N PHE A 94 1.14 11.97 5.02
CA PHE A 94 1.38 12.31 3.62
C PHE A 94 0.10 12.13 2.80
N THR A 95 -0.21 13.14 1.98
CA THR A 95 -1.30 13.10 1.00
C THR A 95 -0.68 13.29 -0.37
N PHE A 96 -0.95 12.37 -1.29
CA PHE A 96 -0.35 12.36 -2.60
C PHE A 96 -1.37 12.86 -3.62
N THR A 97 -1.00 13.87 -4.39
CA THR A 97 -1.82 14.42 -5.49
C THR A 97 -1.45 13.82 -6.85
N LYS A 98 -0.32 13.10 -6.95
CA LYS A 98 0.17 12.53 -8.20
C LYS A 98 -0.38 11.12 -8.37
N LYS A 99 -1.12 10.88 -9.46
CA LYS A 99 -1.45 9.53 -9.91
C LYS A 99 -0.17 8.87 -10.44
N PHE A 100 -0.01 7.57 -10.16
CA PHE A 100 1.05 6.77 -10.78
C PHE A 100 0.77 6.77 -12.28
N ASP A 101 1.63 7.41 -13.10
CA ASP A 101 1.54 7.21 -14.54
C ASP A 101 1.86 5.74 -14.82
N GLU A 102 0.91 5.05 -15.45
CA GLU A 102 0.88 3.63 -15.80
C GLU A 102 2.19 3.21 -16.50
N SER A 103 3.16 2.75 -15.72
CA SER A 103 4.30 1.95 -16.18
C SER A 103 5.06 1.46 -14.95
N LEU A 104 4.42 0.61 -14.14
CA LEU A 104 5.20 -0.35 -13.38
C LEU A 104 5.67 -1.40 -14.42
N PRO A 105 6.97 -1.73 -14.47
CA PRO A 105 7.50 -2.70 -15.43
C PRO A 105 6.88 -4.08 -15.26
#